data_AF-A0AAU3QU71-F1
#
_entry.id   AF-A0AAU3QU71-F1
#
_cell.length_a   1.000
_cell.length_b   1.000
_cell.length_c   1.000
_cell.angle_alpha   90.00
_cell.angle_beta   90.00
_cell.angle_gamma   90.00
#
_symmetry.space_group_name_H-M   'P 1'
#
loop_
_entity.id
_entity.type
_entity.pdbx_description
1 polymer ?
#
loop_
_entity_poly.entity_id
_entity_poly.type
_entity_poly.pdbx_seq_one_letter_code
_entity_poly.pdbx_strand_id
1 'polypeptide(L)'
;MKKFGRTAALAVSTAALASGVFATPATAAQVGIDQATSNTISVHTRGDGTPAPAQLGDPEEWGVVEVTIPDAAEGSVTPMKIVEVGGGKWSYGWQARDNYKYCYSNYYHGSVKHGSTVNMAGYIIKDTKPAGQTSNAHHTAGLAYTCYTYYAKY
;
A
#
# COMPACT_ATOMS: atom_id res chain seq x y z
N MET A 1 -39.65 -34.31 34.66
CA MET A 1 -38.64 -34.32 35.74
C MET A 1 -38.56 -32.93 36.35
N LYS A 2 -38.88 -32.84 37.66
CA LYS A 2 -38.39 -31.93 38.74
C LYS A 2 -37.77 -30.57 38.30
N LYS A 3 -38.45 -29.42 38.44
CA LYS A 3 -38.69 -28.52 39.62
C LYS A 3 -37.46 -27.73 40.14
N PHE A 4 -37.75 -26.49 40.58
CA PHE A 4 -36.97 -25.56 41.43
C PHE A 4 -35.88 -24.76 40.70
N GLY A 5 -35.85 -23.42 40.63
CA GLY A 5 -36.32 -22.39 41.56
C GLY A 5 -35.25 -22.14 42.62
N ARG A 6 -34.60 -20.97 42.63
CA ARG A 6 -34.03 -20.31 43.83
C ARG A 6 -33.34 -18.97 43.55
N THR A 7 -33.94 -17.94 44.12
CA THR A 7 -33.38 -16.66 44.56
C THR A 7 -32.29 -16.85 45.64
N ALA A 8 -31.28 -15.98 45.64
CA ALA A 8 -30.52 -15.50 46.82
C ALA A 8 -29.58 -14.36 46.32
N ALA A 9 -29.82 -13.08 46.62
CA ALA A 9 -29.67 -12.36 47.89
C ALA A 9 -28.25 -11.74 48.07
N LEU A 10 -28.26 -10.44 48.40
CA LEU A 10 -27.13 -9.55 48.68
C LEU A 10 -26.27 -9.99 49.88
N ALA A 11 -24.98 -9.63 49.87
CA ALA A 11 -24.19 -9.32 51.07
C ALA A 11 -23.03 -8.35 50.68
N VAL A 12 -23.14 -7.05 50.99
CA VAL A 12 -22.50 -6.31 52.11
C VAL A 12 -20.96 -6.23 52.05
N SER A 13 -20.50 -5.06 51.60
CA SER A 13 -19.44 -4.17 52.11
C SER A 13 -18.22 -4.72 52.89
N THR A 14 -17.02 -4.42 52.39
CA THR A 14 -15.93 -3.82 53.21
C THR A 14 -14.91 -3.13 52.30
N ALA A 15 -14.59 -1.87 52.60
CA ALA A 15 -13.52 -1.10 51.99
C ALA A 15 -12.15 -1.61 52.47
N ALA A 16 -11.21 -1.75 51.55
CA ALA A 16 -9.78 -1.76 51.85
C ALA A 16 -9.10 -0.74 50.93
N LEU A 17 -8.70 0.38 51.53
CA LEU A 17 -7.77 1.33 50.94
C LEU A 17 -6.39 0.65 50.88
N ALA A 18 -5.99 0.23 49.68
CA ALA A 18 -4.62 -0.18 49.41
C ALA A 18 -4.10 0.66 48.24
N SER A 19 -3.26 1.61 48.61
CA SER A 19 -2.29 2.30 47.76
C SER A 19 -1.54 1.34 46.84
N GLY A 20 -1.36 1.74 45.58
CA GLY A 20 -0.24 1.25 44.78
C GLY A 20 -0.61 0.78 43.38
N VAL A 21 -0.02 1.48 42.41
CA VAL A 21 0.13 1.14 41.00
C VAL A 21 -1.17 1.28 40.18
N PHE A 22 -1.23 2.37 39.40
CA PHE A 22 -2.09 2.40 38.23
C PHE A 22 -1.75 1.15 37.40
N ALA A 23 -2.65 0.17 37.37
CA ALA A 23 -2.61 -0.85 36.34
C ALA A 23 -2.81 -0.08 35.02
N THR A 24 -1.70 0.19 34.34
CA THR A 24 -1.72 0.62 32.95
C THR A 24 -2.67 -0.32 32.22
N PRO A 25 -3.66 0.17 31.46
CA PRO A 25 -4.38 -0.72 30.57
C PRO A 25 -3.31 -1.45 29.76
N ALA A 26 -3.43 -2.78 29.67
CA ALA A 26 -2.63 -3.53 28.73
C ALA A 26 -2.90 -2.87 27.38
N THR A 27 -1.94 -2.08 26.89
CA THR A 27 -1.88 -1.70 25.50
C THR A 27 -1.99 -3.04 24.79
N ALA A 28 -3.13 -3.26 24.10
CA ALA A 28 -3.17 -4.27 23.08
C ALA A 28 -1.93 -3.99 22.25
N ALA A 29 -0.93 -4.87 22.36
CA ALA A 29 0.20 -4.81 21.46
C ALA A 29 -0.45 -4.85 20.09
N GLN A 30 -0.49 -3.70 19.43
CA GLN A 30 -0.76 -3.67 18.02
C GLN A 30 0.33 -4.58 17.49
N VAL A 31 -0.07 -5.80 17.11
CA VAL A 31 0.80 -6.75 16.47
C VAL A 31 1.18 -6.06 15.19
N GLY A 32 2.26 -5.30 15.27
CA GLY A 32 2.96 -4.70 14.17
C GLY A 32 3.43 -5.87 13.36
N ILE A 33 2.67 -6.21 12.33
CA ILE A 33 3.27 -6.75 11.13
C ILE A 33 3.87 -5.57 10.38
N ASP A 34 4.99 -5.07 10.91
CA ASP A 34 6.05 -4.49 10.09
C ASP A 34 6.68 -5.65 9.30
N GLN A 35 5.87 -6.26 8.43
CA GLN A 35 6.45 -7.06 7.36
C GLN A 35 6.90 -6.07 6.30
N ALA A 36 8.21 -6.02 6.09
CA ALA A 36 8.87 -5.11 5.18
C ALA A 36 8.30 -5.25 3.77
N THR A 37 7.27 -4.46 3.48
CA THR A 37 6.82 -4.27 2.12
C THR A 37 7.93 -3.45 1.47
N SER A 38 8.69 -4.04 0.55
CA SER A 38 9.61 -3.27 -0.27
C SER A 38 8.76 -2.28 -1.05
N ASN A 39 8.87 -1.00 -0.71
CA ASN A 39 8.13 0.12 -1.29
C ASN A 39 9.07 1.31 -1.52
N THR A 40 10.39 1.06 -1.53
CA THR A 40 11.39 2.11 -1.72
C THR A 40 11.30 2.62 -3.14
N ILE A 41 10.96 3.90 -3.30
CA ILE A 41 10.96 4.56 -4.60
C ILE A 41 12.40 4.83 -4.99
N SER A 42 12.78 4.36 -6.18
CA SER A 42 14.02 4.79 -6.83
C SER A 42 13.67 5.80 -7.92
N VAL A 43 14.12 7.04 -7.75
CA VAL A 43 13.93 8.13 -8.72
C VAL A 43 15.22 8.32 -9.50
N HIS A 44 15.08 8.46 -10.81
CA HIS A 44 16.18 8.56 -11.76
C HIS A 44 15.93 9.66 -12.77
N THR A 45 17.02 10.27 -13.24
CA THR A 45 17.00 11.32 -14.27
C THR A 45 17.87 10.93 -15.45
N ARG A 46 17.51 11.35 -16.65
CA ARG A 46 18.30 11.09 -17.86
C ARG A 46 19.74 11.58 -17.66
N GLY A 47 20.69 10.65 -17.83
CA GLY A 47 22.12 10.93 -17.69
C GLY A 47 22.70 10.66 -16.29
N ASP A 48 21.90 10.18 -15.33
CA ASP A 48 22.37 9.81 -13.98
C ASP A 48 23.16 8.49 -13.92
N GLY A 49 23.36 7.83 -15.08
CA GLY A 49 24.05 6.54 -15.19
C GLY A 49 23.15 5.32 -15.08
N THR A 50 21.86 5.49 -14.73
CA THR A 50 20.87 4.42 -14.73
C THR A 50 20.04 4.49 -16.02
N PRO A 51 19.94 3.42 -16.83
CA PRO A 51 19.08 3.43 -18.01
C PRO A 51 17.61 3.36 -17.60
N ALA A 52 16.74 4.10 -18.30
CA ALA A 52 15.31 3.97 -18.13
C ALA A 52 14.85 2.54 -18.50
N PRO A 53 13.88 1.96 -17.77
CA PRO A 53 13.26 0.70 -18.18
C PRO A 53 12.76 0.82 -19.62
N ALA A 54 13.10 -0.15 -20.48
CA ALA A 54 12.81 -0.10 -21.92
C ALA A 54 11.33 0.19 -22.22
N GLN A 55 10.44 -0.28 -21.35
CA GLN A 55 9.02 -0.07 -21.42
C GLN A 55 8.67 1.41 -21.40
N LEU A 56 9.42 2.28 -20.73
CA LEU A 56 9.12 3.71 -20.61
C LEU A 56 9.49 4.50 -21.86
N GLY A 57 10.29 3.96 -22.77
CA GLY A 57 10.84 4.71 -23.90
C GLY A 57 12.00 5.59 -23.45
N ASP A 58 11.97 6.88 -23.81
CA ASP A 58 13.03 7.84 -23.47
C ASP A 58 12.49 8.98 -22.57
N PRO A 59 12.27 8.73 -21.26
CA PRO A 59 11.87 9.75 -20.31
C PRO A 59 13.05 10.66 -19.90
N GLU A 60 12.73 11.89 -19.52
CA GLU A 60 13.68 12.82 -18.88
C GLU A 60 13.91 12.45 -17.40
N GLU A 61 12.87 11.95 -16.75
CA GLU A 61 12.89 11.50 -15.36
C GLU A 61 11.87 10.38 -15.16
N TRP A 62 12.19 9.39 -14.33
CA TRP A 62 11.29 8.31 -14.00
C TRP A 62 11.48 7.83 -12.56
N GLY A 63 10.42 7.30 -12.00
CA GLY A 63 10.48 6.55 -10.75
C GLY A 63 10.03 5.12 -10.97
N VAL A 64 10.65 4.20 -10.24
CA VAL A 64 10.26 2.79 -10.18
C VAL A 64 10.02 2.40 -8.73
N VAL A 65 8.95 1.64 -8.53
CA VAL A 65 8.71 0.89 -7.29
C VAL A 65 8.39 -0.55 -7.66
N GLU A 66 9.13 -1.46 -7.04
CA GLU A 66 8.76 -2.86 -6.94
C GLU A 66 7.89 -3.02 -5.70
N VAL A 67 6.71 -3.61 -5.86
CA VAL A 67 5.79 -3.90 -4.77
C VAL A 67 5.56 -5.40 -4.65
N THR A 68 6.10 -5.98 -3.58
CA THR A 68 5.99 -7.41 -3.26
C THR A 68 4.89 -7.66 -2.22
N ILE A 69 4.39 -8.90 -2.17
CA ILE A 69 3.58 -9.38 -1.05
C ILE A 69 4.57 -9.91 -0.01
N PRO A 70 4.76 -9.27 1.16
CA PRO A 70 5.14 -10.06 2.32
C PRO A 70 3.98 -10.99 2.66
N ASP A 71 4.21 -12.26 3.01
CA ASP A 71 3.18 -13.30 3.28
C ASP A 71 1.93 -12.71 3.96
N ALA A 72 1.00 -12.23 3.13
CA ALA A 72 -0.12 -11.43 3.58
C ALA A 72 -1.24 -12.42 3.82
N ALA A 73 -1.62 -12.60 5.08
CA ALA A 73 -2.85 -13.31 5.42
C ALA A 73 -4.02 -12.72 4.59
N GLU A 74 -4.93 -13.57 4.13
CA GLU A 74 -6.16 -13.12 3.46
C GLU A 74 -6.79 -11.95 4.25
N GLY A 75 -7.02 -10.82 3.57
CA GLY A 75 -7.53 -9.59 4.19
C GLY A 75 -6.47 -8.57 4.63
N SER A 76 -5.17 -8.86 4.52
CA SER A 76 -4.09 -7.88 4.69
C SER A 76 -3.78 -7.19 3.35
N VAL A 77 -4.29 -5.97 3.19
CA VAL A 77 -4.12 -5.08 2.04
C VAL A 77 -3.68 -3.73 2.63
N THR A 78 -2.72 -2.91 2.17
CA THR A 78 -2.44 -2.40 0.81
C THR A 78 -1.24 -1.42 0.97
N PRO A 79 -0.20 -1.40 0.14
CA PRO A 79 0.55 -0.17 -0.06
C PRO A 79 -0.20 0.69 -1.08
N MET A 80 -0.97 1.68 -0.61
CA MET A 80 -1.37 2.85 -1.40
C MET A 80 -0.46 3.98 -0.97
N LYS A 81 0.42 4.44 -1.86
CA LYS A 81 1.28 5.60 -1.61
C LYS A 81 0.95 6.67 -2.62
N ILE A 82 0.79 7.90 -2.12
CA ILE A 82 0.74 9.11 -2.93
C ILE A 82 1.97 9.91 -2.57
N VAL A 83 2.76 10.25 -3.56
CA VAL A 83 4.01 11.00 -3.40
C VAL A 83 4.12 12.09 -4.46
N GLU A 84 4.80 13.17 -4.10
CA GLU A 84 5.16 14.24 -5.03
C GLU A 84 6.57 13.94 -5.56
N VAL A 85 6.68 13.66 -6.87
CA VAL A 85 7.91 13.22 -7.54
C VAL A 85 7.93 13.81 -8.95
N GLY A 86 9.10 14.18 -9.45
CA GLY A 86 9.26 14.74 -10.80
C GLY A 86 8.39 15.95 -11.13
N GLY A 87 7.97 16.73 -10.13
CA GLY A 87 7.10 17.89 -10.31
C GLY A 87 5.61 17.57 -10.45
N GLY A 88 5.24 16.29 -10.31
CA GLY A 88 3.85 15.82 -10.34
C GLY A 88 3.49 14.97 -9.13
N LYS A 89 2.23 14.53 -9.11
CA LYS A 89 1.68 13.68 -8.06
C LYS A 89 1.51 12.27 -8.58
N TRP A 90 2.18 11.33 -7.93
CA TRP A 90 2.15 9.91 -8.28
C TRP A 90 1.44 9.10 -7.20
N SER A 91 0.38 8.40 -7.60
CA SER A 91 -0.34 7.43 -6.78
C SER A 91 -0.11 6.04 -7.32
N TYR A 92 0.49 5.15 -6.52
CA TYR A 92 0.83 3.81 -6.94
C TYR A 92 0.58 2.80 -5.83
N GLY A 93 0.49 1.53 -6.23
CA GLY A 93 0.27 0.46 -5.28
C GLY A 93 -0.33 -0.79 -5.89
N TRP A 94 -0.79 -1.67 -5.01
CA TRP A 94 -1.69 -2.75 -5.38
C TRP A 94 -2.72 -3.00 -4.29
N GLN A 95 -3.89 -3.51 -4.66
CA GLN A 95 -4.91 -3.98 -3.73
C GLN A 95 -5.32 -5.42 -4.04
N ALA A 96 -5.59 -6.22 -3.02
CA ALA A 96 -6.26 -7.50 -3.17
C ALA A 96 -7.70 -7.24 -3.62
N ARG A 97 -8.15 -7.96 -4.64
CA ARG A 97 -9.53 -8.03 -5.11
C ARG A 97 -9.85 -9.51 -5.30
N ASP A 98 -10.60 -10.09 -4.36
CA ASP A 98 -10.80 -11.54 -4.27
C ASP A 98 -9.44 -12.27 -4.26
N ASN A 99 -9.28 -13.29 -5.11
CA ASN A 99 -8.06 -14.07 -5.27
C ASN A 99 -7.02 -13.43 -6.21
N TYR A 100 -7.16 -12.14 -6.51
CA TYR A 100 -6.31 -11.41 -7.45
C TYR A 100 -5.69 -10.16 -6.83
N LYS A 101 -4.55 -9.77 -7.38
CA LYS A 101 -3.84 -8.52 -7.13
C LYS A 101 -4.18 -7.53 -8.23
N TYR A 102 -4.75 -6.38 -7.87
CA TYR A 102 -4.92 -5.22 -8.75
C TYR A 102 -3.75 -4.26 -8.53
N CYS A 103 -2.79 -4.26 -9.46
CA CYS A 103 -1.63 -3.36 -9.47
C CYS A 103 -1.96 -2.10 -10.26
N TYR A 104 -1.60 -0.92 -9.74
CA TYR A 104 -1.92 0.35 -10.38
C TYR A 104 -0.80 1.40 -10.25
N SER A 105 -0.73 2.29 -11.23
CA SER A 105 0.10 3.47 -11.25
C SER A 105 -0.71 4.61 -11.90
N ASN A 106 -0.88 5.72 -11.20
CA ASN A 106 -1.57 6.90 -11.68
C ASN A 106 -0.69 8.12 -11.46
N TYR A 107 -0.37 8.86 -12.51
CA TYR A 107 0.52 10.01 -12.41
C TYR A 107 -0.13 11.24 -13.04
N TYR A 108 -0.16 12.34 -12.29
CA TYR A 108 -0.61 13.65 -12.73
C TYR A 108 0.59 14.61 -12.78
N HIS A 109 0.73 15.34 -13.88
CA HIS A 109 1.67 16.44 -13.97
C HIS A 109 1.04 17.68 -14.62
N GLY A 110 1.15 18.83 -13.96
CA GLY A 110 0.46 20.06 -14.37
C GLY A 110 1.03 20.75 -15.62
N SER A 111 2.34 20.63 -15.86
CA SER A 111 3.04 21.41 -16.90
C SER A 111 3.71 20.61 -18.03
N VAL A 112 3.85 19.29 -17.95
CA VAL A 112 4.57 18.50 -18.98
C VAL A 112 3.86 17.20 -19.34
N LYS A 113 4.27 16.61 -20.48
CA LYS A 113 3.84 15.28 -20.90
C LYS A 113 4.40 14.25 -19.94
N HIS A 114 3.57 13.30 -19.54
CA HIS A 114 3.92 12.34 -18.51
C HIS A 114 3.19 11.02 -18.73
N GLY A 115 3.59 9.98 -18.01
CA GLY A 115 2.95 8.69 -18.10
C GLY A 115 3.05 7.84 -16.83
N SER A 116 2.21 6.83 -16.79
CA SER A 116 2.20 5.77 -15.80
C SER A 116 2.35 4.42 -16.49
N THR A 117 3.00 3.48 -15.83
CA THR A 117 3.18 2.11 -16.33
C THR A 117 3.05 1.12 -15.20
N VAL A 118 2.41 -0.01 -15.50
CA VAL A 118 2.36 -1.20 -14.65
C VAL A 118 2.99 -2.35 -15.42
N ASN A 119 3.87 -3.10 -14.76
CA ASN A 119 4.37 -4.39 -15.24
C ASN A 119 4.05 -5.46 -14.18
N MET A 120 3.26 -6.45 -14.56
CA MET A 120 2.87 -7.56 -13.68
C MET A 120 2.53 -8.78 -14.52
N ALA A 121 2.99 -9.97 -14.10
CA ALA A 121 2.75 -11.24 -14.81
C ALA A 121 3.18 -11.22 -16.29
N GLY A 122 4.21 -10.44 -16.63
CA GLY A 122 4.69 -10.28 -18.02
C GLY A 122 3.85 -9.32 -18.88
N TYR A 123 2.76 -8.76 -18.34
CA TYR A 123 1.94 -7.75 -19.03
C TYR A 123 2.40 -6.35 -18.66
N ILE A 124 2.59 -5.52 -19.69
CA ILE A 124 2.98 -4.12 -19.55
C ILE A 124 1.81 -3.25 -20.02
N ILE A 125 1.20 -2.54 -19.07
CA ILE A 125 0.11 -1.59 -19.34
C ILE A 125 0.65 -0.19 -19.15
N LYS A 126 0.41 0.68 -20.14
CA LYS A 126 0.95 2.05 -20.16
C LYS A 126 -0.16 3.04 -20.48
N ASP A 127 -0.06 4.22 -19.88
CA ASP A 127 -0.83 5.39 -20.28
C ASP A 127 0.07 6.62 -20.26
N THR A 128 -0.02 7.43 -21.32
CA THR A 128 0.72 8.69 -21.46
C THR A 128 -0.27 9.80 -21.74
N LYS A 129 -0.12 10.90 -21.01
CA LYS A 129 -1.03 12.04 -21.07
C LYS A 129 -0.28 13.36 -21.28
N PRO A 130 -0.91 14.35 -21.95
CA PRO A 130 -0.40 15.71 -21.95
C PRO A 130 -0.48 16.33 -20.56
N ALA A 131 0.12 17.50 -20.41
CA ALA A 131 0.06 18.31 -19.19
C ALA A 131 -1.39 18.54 -18.72
N GLY A 132 -1.59 18.58 -17.41
CA GLY A 132 -2.88 18.88 -16.78
C GLY A 132 -3.89 17.73 -16.75
N GLN A 133 -3.52 16.54 -17.20
CA GLN A 133 -4.33 15.32 -17.10
C GLN A 133 -3.67 14.29 -16.17
N THR A 134 -4.43 13.26 -15.80
CA THR A 134 -3.90 12.12 -15.05
C THR A 134 -3.76 10.93 -15.98
N SER A 135 -2.54 10.39 -16.09
CA SER A 135 -2.31 9.08 -16.70
C SER A 135 -2.70 7.96 -15.74
N ASN A 136 -3.30 6.88 -16.23
CA ASN A 136 -3.71 5.74 -15.40
C ASN A 136 -3.35 4.40 -16.06
N ALA A 137 -2.52 3.60 -15.40
CA ALA A 137 -2.17 2.25 -15.80
C ALA A 137 -2.53 1.27 -14.68
N HIS A 138 -3.17 0.15 -15.03
CA HIS A 138 -3.47 -0.91 -14.08
C HIS A 138 -3.54 -2.28 -14.74
N HIS A 139 -3.30 -3.32 -13.95
CA HIS A 139 -3.47 -4.70 -14.36
C HIS A 139 -3.89 -5.56 -13.18
N THR A 140 -4.58 -6.67 -13.45
CA THR A 140 -5.03 -7.63 -12.44
C THR A 140 -4.43 -9.00 -12.75
N ALA A 141 -3.75 -9.62 -11.78
CA ALA A 141 -3.18 -10.96 -11.91
C ALA A 141 -3.26 -11.72 -10.58
N GLY A 142 -2.80 -12.97 -10.54
CA GLY A 142 -2.76 -13.76 -9.30
C GLY A 142 -1.93 -13.08 -8.18
N LEU A 143 -2.25 -13.40 -6.92
CA LEU A 143 -1.61 -12.76 -5.75
C LEU A 143 -0.08 -12.92 -5.74
N ALA A 144 0.45 -14.04 -6.20
CA ALA A 144 1.89 -14.33 -6.19
C ALA A 144 2.74 -13.44 -7.11
N TYR A 145 2.14 -12.68 -8.03
CA TYR A 145 2.91 -11.85 -8.96
C TYR A 145 3.42 -10.55 -8.31
N THR A 146 4.67 -10.22 -8.59
CA THR A 146 5.25 -8.93 -8.27
C THR A 146 4.61 -7.82 -9.10
N CYS A 147 4.27 -6.70 -8.46
CA CYS A 147 3.71 -5.52 -9.09
C CYS A 147 4.81 -4.47 -9.23
N TYR A 148 5.20 -4.15 -10.46
CA TYR A 148 6.10 -3.03 -10.72
C TYR A 148 5.29 -1.84 -11.21
N THR A 149 5.47 -0.70 -10.54
CA THR A 149 4.79 0.54 -10.88
C THR A 149 5.81 1.61 -11.24
N TYR A 150 5.55 2.35 -12.30
CA TYR A 150 6.42 3.41 -12.79
C TYR A 150 5.65 4.70 -13.04
N TYR A 151 6.33 5.83 -12.84
CA TYR A 151 5.98 7.10 -13.47
C TYR A 151 7.09 7.51 -14.45
N ALA A 152 6.72 8.31 -15.44
CA ALA A 152 7.65 8.90 -16.39
C ALA A 152 7.26 10.35 -16.69
N LYS A 153 8.27 11.21 -16.79
CA LYS A 153 8.20 12.59 -17.27
C LYS A 153 8.95 12.67 -18.61
N TYR A 154 8.36 13.31 -19.62
CA TYR A 154 8.85 13.31 -21.00
C TYR A 154 8.97 14.71 -21.60
#